data_AF-A0A2N2D652-F1
#
_entry.id   AF-A0A2N2D652-F1
#
_cell.length_a   1.000
_cell.length_b   1.000
_cell.length_c   1.000
_cell.angle_alpha   90.00
_cell.angle_beta   90.00
_cell.angle_gamma   90.00
#
_symmetry.space_group_name_H-M   'P 1'
#
loop_
_entity.id
_entity.type
_entity.pdbx_description
1 polymer ?
#
loop_
_entity_poly.entity_id
_entity_poly.type
_entity_poly.pdbx_seq_one_letter_code
_entity_poly.pdbx_strand_id
1 'polypeptide(L)'
;MKTLWKGAVSFGLVNIPVSMYVATENKDLKFHYLHQECMAPINYQKVCSKCSKEIKPEDIVKGYEIQRGNYVIINEEDLARIPQENTKTIDILDFVKLEQVDPVYFDKSYYLAPSPGGDKAYSLITEAMKTTGKIAIAKIMIRSKQSLAALRVKDDHLILETIFYPDEIRSPAELGKGIGIEKLHENEIKMAVSLIENLSIDFDPARYEDDYRKALWEMIEAKIAGQEIVTPTPQPQGGKVVDLMEALKASVKLSEANKVDPKKKKSGQGKRAKTGS
;
A
#
# COMPACT_ATOMS: atom_id res chain seq x y z
N MET A 1 9.30 7.04 14.21
CA MET A 1 9.66 6.27 12.99
C MET A 1 11.15 5.94 13.03
N LYS A 2 11.55 4.71 12.68
CA LYS A 2 12.97 4.33 12.60
C LYS A 2 13.50 4.63 11.20
N THR A 3 14.72 5.14 11.10
CA THR A 3 15.39 5.38 9.81
C THR A 3 15.70 4.04 9.15
N LEU A 4 15.26 3.88 7.90
CA LEU A 4 15.54 2.69 7.09
C LEU A 4 16.87 2.82 6.33
N TRP A 5 17.17 4.02 5.84
CA TRP A 5 18.31 4.29 4.98
C TRP A 5 18.75 5.74 5.13
N LYS A 6 20.05 5.99 4.95
CA LYS A 6 20.65 7.32 4.95
C LYS A 6 21.52 7.47 3.71
N GLY A 7 21.38 8.60 3.05
CA GLY A 7 22.09 8.87 1.82
C GLY A 7 21.81 10.29 1.36
N ALA A 8 21.82 10.51 0.05
CA ALA A 8 21.58 11.83 -0.49
C ALA A 8 20.83 11.80 -1.83
N VAL A 9 20.00 12.81 -2.08
CA VAL A 9 19.38 13.03 -3.39
C VAL A 9 20.38 13.77 -4.27
N SER A 10 20.69 13.20 -5.42
CA SER A 10 21.67 13.71 -6.37
C SER A 10 20.98 14.10 -7.67
N PHE A 11 21.23 15.32 -8.15
CA PHE A 11 20.87 15.74 -9.50
C PHE A 11 21.92 16.71 -10.06
N GLY A 12 22.57 16.32 -11.16
CA GLY A 12 23.71 17.06 -11.69
C GLY A 12 24.84 17.16 -10.67
N LEU A 13 25.16 18.38 -10.23
CA LEU A 13 26.21 18.67 -9.23
C LEU A 13 25.65 18.92 -7.82
N VAL A 14 24.34 18.83 -7.63
CA VAL A 14 23.68 19.09 -6.35
C VAL A 14 23.52 17.79 -5.60
N ASN A 15 23.95 17.78 -4.34
CA ASN A 15 23.86 16.64 -3.45
C ASN A 15 23.14 17.04 -2.14
N ILE A 16 22.02 16.41 -1.83
CA ILE A 16 21.12 16.79 -0.73
C ILE A 16 21.06 15.65 0.29
N PRO A 17 21.75 15.75 1.44
CA PRO A 17 21.69 14.74 2.48
C PRO A 17 20.26 14.53 2.99
N VAL A 18 19.81 13.27 3.00
CA VAL A 18 18.47 12.88 3.47
C VAL A 18 18.48 11.60 4.30
N SER A 19 17.46 11.44 5.13
CA SER A 19 17.15 10.23 5.87
C SER A 19 15.79 9.70 5.42
N MET A 20 15.73 8.39 5.13
CA MET A 20 14.53 7.72 4.61
C MET A 20 13.81 6.92 5.69
N TYR A 21 12.48 7.05 5.74
CA TYR A 21 11.58 6.41 6.70
C TYR A 21 10.44 5.73 5.94
N VAL A 22 9.99 4.56 6.42
CA VAL A 22 8.84 3.87 5.79
C VAL A 22 7.56 4.66 6.06
N ALA A 23 6.76 4.94 5.03
CA ALA A 23 5.51 5.71 5.15
C ALA A 23 4.29 4.83 5.50
N THR A 24 4.37 3.53 5.21
CA THR A 24 3.28 2.57 5.43
C THR A 24 3.65 1.51 6.45
N GLU A 25 2.71 1.11 7.28
CA GLU A 25 2.88 -0.01 8.22
C GLU A 25 1.77 -1.03 8.00
N ASN A 26 2.15 -2.29 7.86
CA ASN A 26 1.19 -3.38 7.86
C ASN A 26 0.73 -3.63 9.30
N LYS A 27 -0.58 -3.57 9.54
CA LYS A 27 -1.22 -3.73 10.86
C LYS A 27 -1.91 -5.09 11.04
N ASP A 28 -1.58 -6.08 10.22
CA ASP A 28 -2.21 -7.39 10.29
C ASP A 28 -1.82 -8.10 11.59
N LEU A 29 -2.80 -8.78 12.18
CA LEU A 29 -2.59 -9.56 13.40
C LEU A 29 -1.70 -10.77 13.07
N LYS A 30 -0.55 -10.84 13.73
CA LYS A 30 0.42 -11.92 13.53
C LYS A 30 0.11 -13.06 14.48
N PHE A 31 -0.03 -14.26 13.93
CA PHE A 31 -0.22 -15.49 14.70
C PHE A 31 1.08 -16.28 14.77
N HIS A 32 1.37 -16.80 15.95
CA HIS A 32 2.40 -17.82 16.12
C HIS A 32 1.75 -19.19 15.94
N TYR A 33 2.44 -20.06 15.20
CA TYR A 33 2.02 -21.46 15.09
C TYR A 33 2.44 -22.20 16.35
N LEU A 34 1.48 -22.86 16.98
CA LEU A 34 1.68 -23.67 18.17
C LEU A 34 1.38 -25.14 17.84
N HIS A 35 2.11 -26.06 18.47
CA HIS A 35 1.81 -27.48 18.41
C HIS A 35 0.46 -27.72 19.10
N GLN A 36 -0.49 -28.34 18.41
CA GLN A 36 -1.87 -28.48 18.88
C GLN A 36 -1.99 -29.22 20.22
N GLU A 37 -1.14 -30.22 20.49
CA GLU A 37 -1.25 -31.03 21.72
C GLU A 37 -0.64 -30.34 22.94
N CYS A 38 0.53 -29.70 22.80
CA CYS A 38 1.29 -29.14 23.93
C CYS A 38 1.30 -27.62 23.97
N MET A 39 0.72 -26.94 22.99
CA MET A 39 0.69 -25.48 22.81
C MET A 39 2.08 -24.82 22.75
N ALA A 40 3.14 -25.60 22.50
CA ALA A 40 4.49 -25.07 22.35
C ALA A 40 4.70 -24.42 20.97
N PRO A 41 5.49 -23.35 20.85
CA PRO A 41 5.84 -22.75 19.56
C PRO A 41 6.56 -23.73 18.63
N ILE A 42 6.24 -23.66 17.34
CA ILE A 42 6.91 -24.47 16.31
C ILE A 42 8.28 -23.86 15.96
N ASN A 43 9.33 -24.69 15.99
CA ASN A 43 10.67 -24.36 15.51
C ASN A 43 10.93 -24.99 14.14
N TYR A 44 11.55 -24.25 13.24
CA TYR A 44 11.89 -24.71 11.89
C TYR A 44 13.39 -24.95 11.77
N GLN A 45 13.77 -26.12 11.23
CA GLN A 45 15.16 -26.46 10.90
C GLN A 45 15.32 -26.59 9.39
N LYS A 46 16.47 -26.16 8.87
CA LYS A 46 16.83 -26.33 7.46
C LYS A 46 17.53 -27.67 7.29
N VAL A 47 16.93 -28.60 6.57
CA VAL A 47 17.48 -29.95 6.35
C VAL A 47 17.72 -30.17 4.86
N CYS A 48 18.90 -30.68 4.49
CA CYS A 48 19.21 -31.00 3.10
C CYS A 48 18.43 -32.24 2.65
N SER A 49 17.67 -32.13 1.56
CA SER A 49 16.84 -33.21 1.02
C SER A 49 17.64 -34.44 0.56
N LYS A 50 18.91 -34.28 0.19
CA LYS A 50 19.75 -35.38 -0.30
C LYS A 50 20.43 -36.19 0.81
N CYS A 51 20.92 -35.52 1.85
CA CYS A 51 21.68 -36.19 2.93
C CYS A 51 20.95 -36.21 4.28
N SER A 52 19.76 -35.61 4.37
CA SER A 52 18.94 -35.49 5.58
C SER A 52 19.66 -34.87 6.79
N LYS A 53 20.75 -34.12 6.55
CA LYS A 53 21.48 -33.40 7.60
C LYS A 53 20.90 -32.01 7.79
N GLU A 54 20.85 -31.56 9.03
CA GLU A 54 20.61 -30.16 9.36
C GLU A 54 21.77 -29.30 8.83
N ILE A 55 21.42 -28.20 8.17
CA ILE A 55 22.37 -27.33 7.48
C ILE A 55 22.39 -25.97 8.16
N LYS A 56 23.58 -25.52 8.55
CA LYS A 56 23.78 -24.18 9.09
C LYS A 56 23.67 -23.14 7.97
N PRO A 57 23.24 -21.89 8.27
CA PRO A 57 23.15 -20.83 7.26
C PRO A 57 24.44 -20.58 6.46
N GLU A 58 25.61 -20.76 7.08
CA GLU A 58 26.94 -20.62 6.48
C GLU A 58 27.22 -21.66 5.39
N ASP A 59 26.61 -22.84 5.49
CA ASP A 59 26.77 -23.94 4.54
C ASP A 59 25.76 -23.85 3.38
N ILE A 60 24.97 -22.77 3.29
CA ILE A 60 23.95 -22.57 2.26
C ILE A 60 24.46 -21.58 1.20
N VAL A 61 24.66 -22.10 -0.01
CA VAL A 61 24.99 -21.28 -1.19
C VAL A 61 23.74 -20.93 -2.00
N LYS A 62 23.81 -19.82 -2.76
CA LYS A 62 22.74 -19.42 -3.69
C LYS A 62 22.98 -20.07 -5.05
N GLY A 63 21.98 -20.80 -5.55
CA GLY A 63 22.01 -21.40 -6.88
C GLY A 63 20.90 -20.83 -7.77
N TYR A 64 21.24 -20.47 -9.01
CA TYR A 64 20.28 -20.13 -10.06
C TYR A 64 20.05 -21.36 -10.95
N GLU A 65 18.80 -21.81 -11.04
CA GLU A 65 18.44 -22.99 -11.85
C GLU A 65 18.37 -22.60 -13.34
N ILE A 66 19.23 -23.19 -14.17
CA ILE A 66 19.22 -22.96 -15.62
C ILE A 66 18.34 -24.00 -16.32
N GLN A 67 18.39 -25.24 -15.83
CA GLN A 67 17.58 -26.37 -16.28
C GLN A 67 17.24 -27.22 -15.06
N ARG A 68 16.16 -28.01 -15.13
CA ARG A 68 15.69 -28.82 -14.00
C ARG A 68 16.84 -29.64 -13.38
N GLY A 69 17.24 -29.28 -12.16
CA GLY A 69 18.31 -29.95 -11.42
C GLY A 69 19.75 -29.45 -11.70
N ASN A 70 19.94 -28.52 -12.63
CA ASN A 70 21.23 -27.90 -12.95
C ASN A 70 21.27 -26.45 -12.46
N TYR A 71 22.20 -26.17 -11.54
CA TYR A 71 22.32 -24.88 -10.87
C TYR A 71 23.67 -24.25 -11.14
N VAL A 72 23.68 -22.94 -11.39
CA VAL A 72 24.91 -22.12 -11.32
C VAL A 72 24.96 -21.46 -9.95
N ILE A 73 26.06 -21.67 -9.25
CA ILE A 73 26.30 -21.07 -7.94
C ILE A 73 26.68 -19.60 -8.16
N ILE A 74 26.04 -18.72 -7.41
CA ILE A 74 26.34 -17.29 -7.38
C ILE A 74 26.87 -16.97 -5.99
N ASN A 75 28.17 -16.67 -5.92
CA ASN A 75 28.82 -16.30 -4.66
C ASN A 75 28.84 -14.78 -4.47
N GLU A 76 29.20 -14.34 -3.27
CA GLU A 76 29.32 -12.90 -2.97
C GLU A 76 30.37 -12.21 -3.86
N GLU A 77 31.44 -12.92 -4.22
CA GLU A 77 32.49 -12.43 -5.13
C GLU A 77 31.95 -12.15 -6.54
N ASP A 78 31.06 -13.02 -7.05
CA ASP A 78 30.42 -12.81 -8.35
C ASP A 78 29.52 -11.58 -8.33
N LEU A 79 28.76 -11.40 -7.25
CA LEU A 79 27.91 -10.23 -7.04
C LEU A 79 28.72 -8.95 -6.86
N ALA A 80 29.90 -9.02 -6.23
CA ALA A 80 30.79 -7.87 -6.03
C ALA A 80 31.42 -7.35 -7.33
N ARG A 81 31.48 -8.19 -8.38
CA ARG A 81 31.97 -7.78 -9.72
C ARG A 81 30.92 -7.01 -10.52
N ILE A 82 29.65 -7.07 -10.13
CA ILE A 82 28.60 -6.29 -10.76
C ILE A 82 28.83 -4.82 -10.37
N PRO A 83 28.93 -3.87 -11.33
CA PRO A 83 29.08 -2.46 -11.02
C PRO A 83 27.98 -1.99 -10.07
N GLN A 84 28.35 -1.67 -8.83
CA GLN A 84 27.44 -1.04 -7.88
C GLN A 84 27.54 0.48 -8.06
N GLU A 85 26.74 1.03 -8.95
CA GLU A 85 26.57 2.48 -9.02
C GLU A 85 25.98 2.97 -7.69
N ASN A 86 26.63 3.98 -7.10
CA ASN A 86 26.28 4.73 -5.89
C ASN A 86 25.23 4.10 -4.94
N THR A 87 25.70 3.25 -4.03
CA THR A 87 24.84 2.53 -3.07
C THR A 87 24.06 3.42 -2.08
N LYS A 88 24.41 4.71 -1.97
CA LYS A 88 23.86 5.65 -0.99
C LYS A 88 23.32 6.94 -1.60
N THR A 89 22.98 6.94 -2.89
CA THR A 89 22.32 8.08 -3.52
C THR A 89 20.95 7.71 -4.08
N ILE A 90 20.12 8.73 -4.18
CA ILE A 90 18.91 8.75 -5.01
C ILE A 90 19.28 9.60 -6.21
N ASP A 91 19.61 8.95 -7.32
CA ASP A 91 20.08 9.62 -8.52
C ASP A 91 18.89 9.99 -9.40
N ILE A 92 18.56 11.28 -9.45
CA ILE A 92 17.48 11.80 -10.29
C ILE A 92 17.90 11.70 -11.75
N LEU A 93 17.05 11.06 -12.55
CA LEU A 93 17.20 10.90 -13.98
C LEU A 93 16.42 11.98 -14.72
N ASP A 94 15.13 12.13 -14.41
CA ASP A 94 14.19 12.94 -15.18
C ASP A 94 13.16 13.62 -14.29
N PHE A 95 12.54 14.69 -14.80
CA PHE A 95 11.37 15.33 -14.17
C PHE A 95 10.14 15.24 -15.08
N VAL A 96 9.09 14.58 -14.60
CA VAL A 96 7.85 14.30 -15.34
C VAL A 96 6.61 14.79 -14.58
N LYS A 97 5.44 14.84 -15.21
CA LYS A 97 4.18 15.08 -14.50
C LYS A 97 3.70 13.79 -13.85
N LEU A 98 3.10 13.90 -12.67
CA LEU A 98 2.57 12.74 -11.94
C LEU A 98 1.55 11.94 -12.77
N GLU A 99 0.70 12.64 -13.53
CA GLU A 99 -0.33 12.06 -14.41
C GLU A 99 0.25 11.15 -15.52
N GLN A 100 1.54 11.26 -15.82
CA GLN A 100 2.20 10.40 -16.82
C GLN A 100 2.64 9.05 -16.25
N VAL A 101 2.63 8.89 -14.92
CA VAL A 101 2.99 7.65 -14.24
C VAL A 101 1.72 6.97 -13.79
N ASP A 102 1.34 5.91 -14.50
CA ASP A 102 0.14 5.13 -14.16
C ASP A 102 0.27 4.56 -12.73
N PRO A 103 -0.80 4.57 -11.90
CA PRO A 103 -0.77 4.01 -10.55
C PRO A 103 -0.24 2.58 -10.45
N VAL A 104 -0.36 1.76 -11.52
CA VAL A 104 0.17 0.38 -11.57
C VAL A 104 1.68 0.31 -11.34
N TYR A 105 2.41 1.39 -11.60
CA TYR A 105 3.84 1.44 -11.39
C TYR A 105 4.22 1.52 -9.91
N PHE A 106 3.39 2.03 -9.01
CA PHE A 106 3.76 2.32 -7.62
C PHE A 106 3.72 1.07 -6.71
N ASP A 107 4.76 0.88 -5.90
CA ASP A 107 4.88 -0.26 -4.95
C ASP A 107 4.89 0.21 -3.48
N LYS A 108 5.96 0.90 -3.03
CA LYS A 108 6.14 1.27 -1.61
C LYS A 108 6.49 2.73 -1.44
N SER A 109 5.87 3.37 -0.45
CA SER A 109 6.08 4.77 -0.11
C SER A 109 7.01 4.95 1.09
N TYR A 110 7.86 5.97 1.01
CA TYR A 110 8.84 6.36 2.01
C TYR A 110 8.84 7.88 2.18
N TYR A 111 8.99 8.35 3.41
CA TYR A 111 9.24 9.76 3.71
C TYR A 111 10.74 10.03 3.70
N LEU A 112 11.15 11.15 3.09
CA LEU A 112 12.51 11.65 3.16
C LEU A 112 12.54 12.92 4.01
N ALA A 113 13.38 12.94 5.03
CA ALA A 113 13.66 14.14 5.83
C ALA A 113 15.07 14.65 5.51
N PRO A 114 15.32 15.97 5.57
CA PRO A 114 16.67 16.50 5.43
C PRO A 114 17.57 15.98 6.55
N SER A 115 18.81 15.63 6.20
CA SER A 115 19.87 15.35 7.17
C SER A 115 20.67 16.64 7.46
N PRO A 116 21.38 16.74 8.60
CA PRO A 116 22.11 17.95 8.98
C PRO A 116 23.00 18.51 7.85
N GLY A 117 22.87 19.80 7.57
CA GLY A 117 23.61 20.50 6.50
C GLY A 117 22.93 20.46 5.13
N GLY A 118 21.83 19.72 4.98
CA GLY A 118 21.06 19.62 3.74
C GLY A 118 19.84 20.55 3.64
N ASP A 119 19.49 21.27 4.72
CA ASP A 119 18.18 21.94 4.85
C ASP A 119 17.89 22.94 3.73
N LYS A 120 18.84 23.83 3.42
CA LYS A 120 18.66 24.84 2.35
C LYS A 120 18.45 24.20 0.98
N ALA A 121 19.22 23.16 0.67
CA ALA A 121 19.12 22.47 -0.62
C ALA A 121 17.83 21.63 -0.72
N TYR A 122 17.43 21.00 0.39
CA TYR A 122 16.17 20.28 0.51
C TYR A 122 14.96 21.19 0.31
N SER A 123 14.93 22.36 0.95
CA SER A 123 13.87 23.35 0.74
C SER A 123 13.85 23.86 -0.70
N LEU A 124 15.03 24.10 -1.29
CA LEU A 124 15.13 24.58 -2.67
C LEU A 124 14.54 23.58 -3.68
N ILE A 125 14.89 22.29 -3.59
CA ILE A 125 14.34 21.28 -4.50
C ILE A 125 12.84 21.08 -4.27
N THR A 126 12.40 21.09 -3.02
CA THR A 126 10.99 20.96 -2.65
C THR A 126 10.16 22.11 -3.26
N GLU A 127 10.64 23.34 -3.13
CA GLU A 127 9.97 24.51 -3.69
C GLU A 127 9.99 24.52 -5.23
N ALA A 128 11.12 24.13 -5.83
CA ALA A 128 11.24 24.03 -7.28
C ALA A 128 10.26 22.98 -7.87
N MET A 129 10.13 21.82 -7.23
CA MET A 129 9.20 20.77 -7.64
C MET A 129 7.74 21.20 -7.47
N LYS A 130 7.40 21.88 -6.37
CA LYS A 130 6.07 22.48 -6.17
C LYS A 130 5.73 23.50 -7.25
N THR A 131 6.64 24.44 -7.51
CA THR A 131 6.46 25.51 -8.50
C THR A 131 6.27 24.95 -9.91
N THR A 132 7.02 23.91 -10.26
CA THR A 132 6.95 23.29 -11.59
C THR A 132 5.82 22.27 -11.74
N GLY A 133 5.24 21.79 -10.63
CA GLY A 133 4.24 20.72 -10.63
C GLY A 133 4.78 19.39 -11.14
N LYS A 134 6.10 19.15 -11.04
CA LYS A 134 6.77 17.95 -11.54
C LYS A 134 7.23 17.05 -10.40
N ILE A 135 7.28 15.76 -10.70
CA ILE A 135 7.92 14.73 -9.87
C ILE A 135 9.24 14.31 -10.53
N ALA A 136 10.17 13.80 -9.74
CA ALA A 136 11.44 13.27 -10.24
C ALA A 136 11.38 11.75 -10.39
N ILE A 137 11.87 11.22 -11.50
CA ILE A 137 12.18 9.79 -11.66
C ILE A 137 13.64 9.59 -11.27
N ALA A 138 13.91 8.61 -10.44
CA ALA A 138 15.23 8.38 -9.87
C ALA A 138 15.57 6.88 -9.78
N LYS A 139 16.86 6.58 -9.67
CA LYS A 139 17.35 5.27 -9.23
C LYS A 139 17.80 5.35 -7.78
N ILE A 140 17.49 4.31 -7.01
CA ILE A 140 17.95 4.17 -5.64
C ILE A 140 18.33 2.71 -5.37
N MET A 141 19.39 2.52 -4.59
CA MET A 141 19.70 1.21 -4.01
C MET A 141 19.12 1.11 -2.59
N ILE A 142 18.16 0.20 -2.39
CA ILE A 142 17.60 -0.10 -1.07
C ILE A 142 18.10 -1.48 -0.67
N ARG A 143 18.93 -1.53 0.39
CA ARG A 143 19.64 -2.73 0.83
C ARG A 143 20.51 -3.28 -0.30
N SER A 144 20.06 -4.34 -0.99
CA SER A 144 20.78 -5.02 -2.07
C SER A 144 19.99 -5.04 -3.39
N LYS A 145 18.86 -4.31 -3.48
CA LYS A 145 18.06 -4.19 -4.71
C LYS A 145 18.12 -2.76 -5.22
N GLN A 146 18.58 -2.58 -6.46
CA GLN A 146 18.36 -1.34 -7.19
C GLN A 146 16.90 -1.27 -7.60
N SER A 147 16.26 -0.12 -7.37
CA SER A 147 14.88 0.13 -7.73
C SER A 147 14.77 1.44 -8.50
N LEU A 148 13.81 1.50 -9.43
CA LEU A 148 13.32 2.77 -9.95
C LEU A 148 12.43 3.41 -8.89
N ALA A 149 12.41 4.74 -8.82
CA ALA A 149 11.63 5.47 -7.85
C ALA A 149 11.05 6.75 -8.44
N ALA A 150 9.88 7.13 -7.94
CA ALA A 150 9.26 8.43 -8.13
C ALA A 150 9.42 9.25 -6.85
N LEU A 151 9.95 10.46 -6.97
CA LEU A 151 10.12 11.42 -5.89
C LEU A 151 9.12 12.56 -6.10
N ARG A 152 8.26 12.80 -5.13
CA ARG A 152 7.23 13.85 -5.18
C ARG A 152 7.18 14.66 -3.89
N VAL A 153 6.61 15.86 -3.97
CA VAL A 153 6.41 16.71 -2.80
C VAL A 153 4.98 16.56 -2.29
N LYS A 154 4.82 16.38 -0.97
CA LYS A 154 3.53 16.43 -0.29
C LYS A 154 3.73 17.00 1.12
N ASP A 155 2.88 17.94 1.53
CA ASP A 155 2.90 18.53 2.87
C ASP A 155 4.30 19.04 3.29
N ASP A 156 5.01 19.74 2.39
CA ASP A 156 6.40 20.23 2.57
C ASP A 156 7.48 19.15 2.72
N HIS A 157 7.13 17.88 2.51
CA HIS A 157 8.07 16.77 2.59
C HIS A 157 8.21 16.08 1.23
N LEU A 158 9.42 15.60 0.97
CA LEU A 158 9.69 14.68 -0.11
C LEU A 158 9.20 13.28 0.25
N ILE A 159 8.39 12.71 -0.64
CA ILE A 159 7.94 11.33 -0.60
C ILE A 159 8.60 10.61 -1.75
N LEU A 160 9.31 9.53 -1.42
CA LEU A 160 9.88 8.60 -2.39
C LEU A 160 8.97 7.39 -2.48
N GLU A 161 8.57 7.03 -3.68
CA GLU A 161 7.82 5.82 -3.97
C GLU A 161 8.64 4.94 -4.89
N THR A 162 8.92 3.70 -4.49
CA THR A 162 9.52 2.74 -5.42
C THR A 162 8.50 2.40 -6.49
N ILE A 163 8.96 2.34 -7.73
CA ILE A 163 8.14 1.98 -8.88
C ILE A 163 8.71 0.77 -9.61
N PHE A 164 7.82 -0.03 -10.19
CA PHE A 164 8.17 -1.19 -11.00
C PHE A 164 8.86 -0.76 -12.31
N TYR A 165 9.78 -1.58 -12.78
CA TYR A 165 10.27 -1.46 -14.15
C TYR A 165 9.17 -1.89 -15.14
N PRO A 166 9.19 -1.39 -16.39
CA PRO A 166 8.16 -1.73 -17.37
C PRO A 166 8.00 -3.24 -17.63
N ASP A 167 9.07 -4.02 -17.51
CA ASP A 167 9.08 -5.48 -17.67
C ASP A 167 8.58 -6.25 -16.44
N GLU A 168 8.46 -5.59 -15.28
CA GLU A 168 7.81 -6.14 -14.08
C GLU A 168 6.27 -6.01 -14.16
N ILE A 169 5.73 -5.25 -15.11
CA ILE A 169 4.29 -5.02 -15.28
C ILE A 169 3.73 -5.95 -16.36
N ARG A 170 2.68 -6.71 -15.99
CA ARG A 170 1.99 -7.59 -16.92
C ARG A 170 1.15 -6.81 -17.92
N SER A 171 1.12 -7.29 -19.16
CA SER A 171 0.33 -6.66 -20.22
C SER A 171 -1.16 -6.97 -20.07
N PRO A 172 -2.05 -5.96 -20.10
CA PRO A 172 -3.49 -6.18 -20.16
C PRO A 172 -3.94 -6.98 -21.39
N ALA A 173 -3.10 -7.08 -22.44
CA ALA A 173 -3.41 -7.88 -23.63
C ALA A 173 -3.57 -9.38 -23.34
N GLU A 174 -2.98 -9.86 -22.24
CA GLU A 174 -3.15 -11.25 -21.76
C GLU A 174 -4.60 -11.55 -21.32
N LEU A 175 -5.39 -10.52 -21.02
CA LEU A 175 -6.81 -10.65 -20.63
C LEU A 175 -7.76 -10.76 -21.83
N GLY A 176 -7.25 -10.65 -23.08
CA GLY A 176 -8.03 -10.62 -24.32
C GLY A 176 -8.30 -9.21 -24.85
N LYS A 177 -9.06 -9.08 -25.95
CA LYS A 177 -9.64 -7.78 -26.34
C LYS A 177 -10.59 -7.40 -25.21
N GLY A 178 -10.44 -6.20 -24.61
CA GLY A 178 -11.23 -5.74 -23.46
C GLY A 178 -12.74 -5.66 -23.69
N ILE A 179 -13.39 -4.59 -23.27
CA ILE A 179 -14.84 -4.42 -23.51
C ILE A 179 -15.09 -4.42 -25.03
N GLY A 180 -15.79 -5.45 -25.52
CA GLY A 180 -16.30 -5.45 -26.89
C GLY A 180 -17.23 -4.26 -27.08
N ILE A 181 -17.27 -3.67 -28.27
CA ILE A 181 -18.15 -2.52 -28.57
C ILE A 181 -19.60 -3.02 -28.65
N GLU A 182 -20.16 -3.46 -27.53
CA GLU A 182 -21.60 -3.62 -27.38
C GLU A 182 -22.21 -2.22 -27.34
N LYS A 183 -23.22 -2.00 -28.18
CA LYS A 183 -23.97 -0.75 -28.18
C LYS A 183 -24.86 -0.72 -26.94
N LEU A 184 -24.37 -0.12 -25.87
CA LEU A 184 -25.15 0.17 -24.67
C LEU A 184 -26.25 1.19 -25.00
N HIS A 185 -27.44 1.02 -24.40
CA HIS A 185 -28.55 1.94 -24.63
C HIS A 185 -28.34 3.23 -23.83
N GLU A 186 -28.66 4.40 -24.39
CA GLU A 186 -28.41 5.69 -23.73
C GLU A 186 -29.08 5.81 -22.34
N ASN A 187 -30.27 5.20 -22.19
CA ASN A 187 -30.99 5.18 -20.91
C ASN A 187 -30.25 4.40 -19.81
N GLU A 188 -29.54 3.32 -20.18
CA GLU A 188 -28.75 2.52 -19.23
C GLU A 188 -27.55 3.33 -18.74
N ILE A 189 -26.87 4.02 -19.66
CA ILE A 189 -25.75 4.91 -19.34
C ILE A 189 -26.22 6.04 -18.42
N LYS A 190 -27.33 6.72 -18.74
CA LYS A 190 -27.88 7.81 -17.92
C LYS A 190 -28.19 7.36 -16.49
N MET A 191 -28.75 6.16 -16.33
CA MET A 191 -29.07 5.62 -15.02
C MET A 191 -27.81 5.25 -14.22
N ALA A 192 -26.83 4.63 -14.88
CA ALA A 192 -25.54 4.32 -14.26
C ALA A 192 -24.81 5.61 -13.82
N VAL A 193 -24.79 6.64 -14.65
CA VAL A 193 -24.20 7.95 -14.33
C VAL A 193 -24.90 8.56 -13.10
N SER A 194 -26.23 8.60 -13.07
CA SER A 194 -26.96 9.13 -11.91
C SER A 194 -26.67 8.35 -10.61
N LEU A 195 -26.51 7.03 -10.70
CA LEU A 195 -26.13 6.22 -9.54
C LEU A 195 -24.70 6.54 -9.07
N ILE A 196 -23.75 6.68 -10.00
CA ILE A 196 -22.37 7.06 -9.69
C ILE A 196 -22.33 8.44 -9.03
N GLU A 197 -23.01 9.43 -9.60
CA GLU A 197 -23.10 10.78 -9.02
C GLU A 197 -23.73 10.78 -7.62
N ASN A 198 -24.77 9.96 -7.41
CA ASN A 198 -25.41 9.84 -6.10
C ASN A 198 -24.52 9.17 -5.05
N LEU A 199 -23.62 8.26 -5.45
CA LEU A 199 -22.67 7.58 -4.58
C LEU A 199 -21.30 8.28 -4.51
N SER A 200 -21.10 9.34 -5.29
CA SER A 200 -19.86 10.11 -5.33
C SER A 200 -19.73 11.02 -4.11
N ILE A 201 -18.58 10.95 -3.47
CA ILE A 201 -18.18 11.72 -2.29
C ILE A 201 -16.70 12.08 -2.43
N ASP A 202 -16.26 13.12 -1.73
CA ASP A 202 -14.82 13.37 -1.60
C ASP A 202 -14.17 12.24 -0.80
N PHE A 203 -12.97 11.83 -1.24
CA PHE A 203 -12.22 10.79 -0.58
C PHE A 203 -11.68 11.30 0.76
N ASP A 204 -12.24 10.78 1.85
CA ASP A 204 -11.71 10.96 3.21
C ASP A 204 -11.23 9.60 3.73
N PRO A 205 -9.91 9.39 3.88
CA PRO A 205 -9.36 8.11 4.33
C PRO A 205 -9.82 7.73 5.75
N ALA A 206 -10.22 8.70 6.59
CA ALA A 206 -10.66 8.44 7.96
C ALA A 206 -12.02 7.72 8.03
N ARG A 207 -12.75 7.62 6.92
CA ARG A 207 -14.05 6.93 6.83
C ARG A 207 -13.95 5.42 6.65
N TYR A 208 -12.77 4.92 6.33
CA TYR A 208 -12.56 3.51 6.00
C TYR A 208 -11.83 2.82 7.14
N GLU A 209 -12.47 1.83 7.74
CA GLU A 209 -11.89 0.97 8.78
C GLU A 209 -11.73 -0.47 8.25
N ASP A 210 -10.79 -1.20 8.84
CA ASP A 210 -10.63 -2.63 8.57
C ASP A 210 -11.57 -3.42 9.49
N ASP A 211 -12.81 -3.58 9.04
CA ASP A 211 -13.87 -4.26 9.81
C ASP A 211 -13.49 -5.70 10.18
N TYR A 212 -12.76 -6.38 9.30
CA TYR A 212 -12.27 -7.73 9.56
C TYR A 212 -11.27 -7.76 10.70
N ARG A 213 -10.25 -6.87 10.68
CA ARG A 213 -9.27 -6.77 11.77
C ARG A 213 -9.94 -6.44 13.09
N LYS A 214 -10.92 -5.54 13.09
CA LYS A 214 -11.70 -5.18 14.27
C LYS A 214 -12.47 -6.38 14.83
N ALA A 215 -13.22 -7.08 13.99
CA ALA A 215 -13.96 -8.28 14.38
C ALA A 215 -13.04 -9.39 14.91
N LEU A 216 -11.87 -9.58 14.28
CA LEU A 216 -10.87 -10.54 14.72
C LEU A 216 -10.27 -10.17 16.08
N TRP A 217 -10.02 -8.88 16.33
CA TRP A 217 -9.55 -8.39 17.63
C TRP A 217 -10.59 -8.60 18.73
N GLU A 218 -11.86 -8.27 18.47
CA GLU A 218 -12.97 -8.51 19.40
C GLU A 218 -13.11 -10.00 19.74
N MET A 219 -12.95 -10.89 18.76
CA MET A 219 -12.94 -12.33 18.99
C MET A 219 -11.78 -12.77 19.90
N ILE A 220 -10.59 -12.20 19.72
CA ILE A 220 -9.42 -12.50 20.55
C ILE A 220 -9.67 -12.01 21.99
N GLU A 221 -10.18 -10.79 22.18
CA GLU A 221 -10.51 -10.24 23.50
C GLU A 221 -11.57 -11.08 24.23
N ALA A 222 -12.63 -11.50 23.53
CA ALA A 222 -13.65 -12.38 24.11
C ALA A 222 -13.07 -13.72 24.58
N LYS A 223 -12.18 -14.33 23.79
CA LYS A 223 -11.46 -15.56 24.18
C LYS A 223 -10.54 -15.34 25.39
N ILE A 224 -9.88 -14.19 25.48
CA ILE A 224 -9.05 -13.82 26.65
C ILE A 224 -9.94 -13.67 27.90
N ALA A 225 -11.11 -13.08 27.76
CA ALA A 225 -12.07 -12.86 28.85
C ALA A 225 -12.84 -14.13 29.27
N GLY A 226 -12.59 -15.27 28.64
CA GLY A 226 -13.28 -16.53 28.93
C GLY A 226 -14.74 -16.57 28.50
N GLN A 227 -15.16 -15.66 27.60
CA GLN A 227 -16.51 -15.68 27.03
C GLN A 227 -16.53 -16.65 25.84
N GLU A 228 -17.45 -17.62 25.85
CA GLU A 228 -17.72 -18.45 24.67
C GLU A 228 -18.16 -17.55 23.51
N ILE A 229 -17.52 -17.74 22.36
CA ILE A 229 -17.61 -16.86 21.18
C ILE A 229 -19.07 -16.75 20.73
N VAL A 230 -19.63 -15.54 20.80
CA VAL A 230 -20.87 -15.22 20.06
C VAL A 230 -20.46 -14.89 18.64
N THR A 231 -20.62 -15.85 17.73
CA THR A 231 -20.38 -15.65 16.29
C THR A 231 -21.31 -14.52 15.79
N PRO A 232 -20.80 -13.44 15.20
CA PRO A 232 -21.65 -12.50 14.48
C PRO A 232 -22.27 -13.25 13.31
N THR A 233 -23.61 -13.35 13.30
CA THR A 233 -24.35 -13.94 12.18
C THR A 233 -23.96 -13.21 10.90
N PRO A 234 -23.52 -13.91 9.83
CA PRO A 234 -23.29 -13.27 8.54
C PRO A 234 -24.56 -12.52 8.13
N GLN A 235 -24.45 -11.23 7.84
CA GLN A 235 -25.55 -10.54 7.17
C GLN A 235 -25.77 -11.25 5.83
N PRO A 236 -27.01 -11.65 5.49
CA PRO A 236 -27.27 -12.28 4.22
C PRO A 236 -26.92 -11.29 3.11
N GLN A 237 -25.82 -11.54 2.40
CA GLN A 237 -25.54 -10.92 1.10
C GLN A 237 -26.46 -11.58 0.07
N GLY A 238 -27.76 -11.26 0.17
CA GLY A 238 -28.78 -11.70 -0.76
C GLY A 238 -28.73 -10.89 -2.04
N GLY A 239 -27.77 -11.15 -2.91
CA GLY A 239 -27.83 -10.69 -4.29
C GLY A 239 -28.82 -11.56 -5.08
N LYS A 240 -30.12 -11.25 -5.03
CA LYS A 240 -31.03 -11.72 -6.07
C LYS A 240 -30.46 -11.22 -7.40
N VAL A 241 -30.35 -12.11 -8.39
CA VAL A 241 -30.08 -11.72 -9.77
C VAL A 241 -31.30 -10.96 -10.26
N VAL A 242 -31.31 -9.67 -9.95
CA VAL A 242 -32.29 -8.69 -10.42
C VAL A 242 -31.77 -8.22 -11.78
N ASP A 243 -32.67 -8.12 -12.76
CA ASP A 243 -32.40 -7.43 -14.03
C ASP A 243 -31.63 -6.14 -13.73
N LEU A 244 -30.49 -5.94 -14.39
CA LEU A 244 -29.58 -4.81 -14.15
C LEU A 244 -30.35 -3.48 -14.07
N MET A 245 -31.39 -3.33 -14.89
CA MET A 245 -32.25 -2.15 -14.91
C MET A 245 -33.08 -2.00 -13.63
N GLU A 246 -33.64 -3.09 -13.10
CA GLU A 246 -34.37 -3.07 -11.83
C GLU A 246 -33.43 -2.84 -10.64
N ALA A 247 -32.21 -3.41 -10.69
CA ALA A 247 -31.20 -3.22 -9.65
C ALA A 247 -30.70 -1.76 -9.61
N LEU A 248 -30.48 -1.14 -10.77
CA LEU A 248 -30.11 0.26 -10.89
C LEU A 248 -31.23 1.19 -10.41
N LYS A 249 -32.48 0.95 -10.82
CA LYS A 249 -33.65 1.72 -10.33
C LYS A 249 -33.83 1.60 -8.82
N ALA A 250 -33.65 0.41 -8.25
CA ALA A 250 -33.72 0.20 -6.81
C ALA A 250 -32.59 0.95 -6.07
N SER A 251 -31.37 0.92 -6.60
CA SER A 251 -30.21 1.60 -6.02
C SER A 251 -30.33 3.13 -6.06
N VAL A 252 -30.89 3.70 -7.14
CA VAL A 252 -31.18 5.14 -7.21
C VAL A 252 -32.23 5.54 -6.17
N LYS A 253 -33.34 4.81 -6.06
CA LYS A 253 -34.37 5.08 -5.04
C LYS A 253 -33.85 4.99 -3.60
N LEU A 254 -33.00 4.01 -3.31
CA LEU A 254 -32.37 3.84 -1.99
C LEU A 254 -31.39 4.96 -1.67
N SER A 255 -30.61 5.43 -2.65
CA SER A 255 -29.67 6.53 -2.46
C SER A 255 -30.37 7.89 -2.28
N GLU A 256 -31.49 8.13 -2.98
CA GLU A 256 -32.34 9.31 -2.77
C GLU A 256 -33.00 9.34 -1.38
N ALA A 257 -33.45 8.18 -0.88
CA ALA A 257 -34.04 8.08 0.46
C ALA A 257 -33.02 8.36 1.58
N ASN A 258 -31.74 8.00 1.39
CA ASN A 258 -30.67 8.22 2.37
C ASN A 258 -30.13 9.67 2.39
N LYS A 259 -30.46 10.51 1.40
CA LYS A 259 -30.11 11.95 1.40
C LYS A 259 -30.98 12.79 2.36
N VAL A 260 -32.00 12.21 2.99
CA VAL A 260 -32.89 12.92 3.93
C VAL A 260 -32.41 12.73 5.38
N ASP A 261 -31.65 13.73 5.83
CA ASP A 261 -31.68 14.35 7.18
C ASP A 261 -30.69 13.88 8.30
N PRO A 262 -29.49 14.48 8.41
CA PRO A 262 -28.70 14.50 9.65
C PRO A 262 -29.06 15.67 10.59
N LYS A 263 -30.15 16.41 10.35
CA LYS A 263 -30.51 17.64 11.07
C LYS A 263 -31.79 17.50 11.89
N LYS A 264 -31.95 16.39 12.62
CA LYS A 264 -33.00 16.27 13.64
C LYS A 264 -32.61 15.44 14.86
N LYS A 265 -31.50 15.79 15.52
CA LYS A 265 -31.20 15.32 16.89
C LYS A 265 -30.52 16.36 17.78
N LYS A 266 -31.03 17.60 17.83
CA LYS A 266 -30.83 18.51 18.98
C LYS A 266 -32.05 19.41 19.20
N SER A 267 -33.03 18.91 19.95
CA SER A 267 -33.88 19.75 20.80
C SER A 267 -34.61 18.87 21.82
N GLY A 268 -34.04 18.80 23.02
CA GLY A 268 -34.67 18.24 24.21
C GLY A 268 -34.12 18.99 25.42
N GLN A 269 -34.94 19.92 25.95
CA GLN A 269 -34.65 20.81 27.07
C GLN A 269 -34.36 20.05 28.38
N GLY A 270 -33.47 20.61 29.20
CA GLY A 270 -33.22 20.17 30.58
C GLY A 270 -32.71 21.32 31.47
N LYS A 271 -33.66 22.15 31.92
CA LYS A 271 -33.69 23.15 33.01
C LYS A 271 -32.40 23.50 33.79
N ARG A 272 -32.15 24.83 33.85
CA ARG A 272 -31.42 25.55 34.91
C ARG A 272 -31.98 25.21 36.30
N ALA A 273 -31.10 24.94 37.27
CA ALA A 273 -31.35 25.17 38.69
C ALA A 273 -30.28 26.14 39.23
N LYS A 274 -30.75 27.27 39.77
CA LYS A 274 -30.01 28.23 40.59
C LYS A 274 -30.23 27.86 42.05
N THR A 275 -29.17 27.73 42.83
CA THR A 275 -29.01 28.04 44.27
C THR A 275 -27.50 27.93 44.51
N GLY A 276 -26.75 28.87 45.10
CA GLY A 276 -27.09 29.84 46.13
C GLY A 276 -26.33 29.44 47.41
N SER A 277 -25.30 30.23 47.75
CA SER A 277 -24.34 30.15 48.86
C SER A 277 -23.19 29.14 48.75
#